data_AF-A0A7K2PPF0-F1
#
_entry.id   AF-A0A7K2PPF0-F1
#
_cell.length_a   1.000
_cell.length_b   1.000
_cell.length_c   1.000
_cell.angle_alpha   90.00
_cell.angle_beta   90.00
_cell.angle_gamma   90.00
#
_symmetry.space_group_name_H-M   'P 1'
#
loop_
_entity.id
_entity.type
_entity.pdbx_description
1 polymer ?
#
loop_
_entity_poly.entity_id
_entity_poly.type
_entity_poly.pdbx_seq_one_letter_code
_entity_poly.pdbx_strand_id
1 'polypeptide(L)'
;VHEFLHVQLGALLDLVPLHGPASQARYRAPWRPDLRPLDAFLQGTYAHLGVCDFWGTESATARPDPRAEQEHATWHGYTCEAVDTLLGSGELLPAGRRFTEEMRRALAPSGGDQGQP
;
A
#
# COMPACT_ATOMS: atom_id res chain seq x y z
N VAL A 1 19.71 -3.62 4.90
CA VAL A 1 18.94 -2.94 3.82
C VAL A 1 17.49 -2.82 4.29
N HIS A 2 17.24 -1.96 5.27
CA HIS A 2 15.88 -1.64 5.77
C HIS A 2 15.69 -0.11 5.90
N GLU A 3 16.77 0.67 5.89
CA GLU A 3 16.71 2.12 6.10
C GLU A 3 16.82 2.94 4.80
N PHE A 4 17.25 2.34 3.68
CA PHE A 4 17.43 3.08 2.42
C PHE A 4 16.13 3.20 1.60
N LEU A 5 15.19 2.26 1.77
CA LEU A 5 13.87 2.28 1.11
C LEU A 5 12.85 3.17 1.83
N HIS A 6 13.14 3.63 3.06
CA HIS A 6 12.22 4.45 3.85
C HIS A 6 12.18 5.93 3.46
N VAL A 7 13.24 6.48 2.83
CA VAL A 7 13.43 7.95 2.78
C VAL A 7 12.90 8.59 1.48
N GLN A 8 12.94 7.91 0.33
CA GLN A 8 12.60 8.56 -0.95
C GLN A 8 11.10 8.66 -1.24
N LEU A 9 10.28 7.74 -0.72
CA LEU A 9 8.85 7.69 -1.07
C LEU A 9 7.99 8.66 -0.23
N GLY A 10 8.45 9.05 0.96
CA GLY A 10 7.75 9.99 1.84
C GLY A 10 7.73 11.43 1.31
N ALA A 11 8.81 11.87 0.65
CA ALA A 11 8.95 13.25 0.17
C ALA A 11 8.04 13.61 -1.02
N LEU A 12 7.59 12.62 -1.79
CA LEU A 12 6.69 12.83 -2.93
C LEU A 12 5.22 13.04 -2.51
N LEU A 13 4.82 12.53 -1.34
CA LEU A 13 3.46 12.70 -0.81
C LEU A 13 3.21 14.10 -0.22
N ASP A 14 4.25 14.86 0.14
CA ASP A 14 4.13 16.19 0.75
C ASP A 14 3.74 17.30 -0.24
N LEU A 15 3.75 17.04 -1.55
CA LEU A 15 3.54 18.06 -2.59
C LEU A 15 2.09 18.23 -3.03
N VAL A 16 1.21 17.27 -2.73
CA VAL A 16 -0.23 17.33 -3.09
C VAL A 16 -1.06 17.02 -1.85
N PRO A 17 -2.03 17.88 -1.46
CA PRO A 17 -2.90 17.58 -0.34
C PRO A 17 -3.81 16.39 -0.70
N LEU A 18 -3.54 15.23 -0.09
CA LEU A 18 -4.30 14.00 -0.32
C LEU A 18 -5.51 13.87 0.62
N HIS A 19 -5.49 14.55 1.76
CA HIS A 19 -6.58 14.58 2.72
C HIS A 19 -6.80 15.99 3.28
N GLY A 20 -7.97 16.20 3.88
CA GLY A 20 -8.29 17.44 4.58
C GLY A 20 -7.45 17.65 5.85
N PRO A 21 -7.72 18.71 6.62
CA PRO A 21 -7.08 18.94 7.91
C PRO A 21 -7.18 17.71 8.83
N ALA A 22 -6.19 17.54 9.71
CA ALA A 22 -6.16 16.41 10.64
C ALA A 22 -7.47 16.30 11.45
N SER A 23 -8.09 15.12 11.40
CA SER A 23 -9.29 14.79 12.18
C SER A 23 -8.93 14.05 13.48
N GLN A 24 -9.91 13.88 14.36
CA GLN A 24 -9.77 13.00 15.53
C GLN A 24 -9.97 11.51 15.19
N ALA A 25 -10.38 11.18 13.95
CA ALA A 25 -10.55 9.79 13.55
C ALA A 25 -9.23 9.04 13.61
N ARG A 26 -9.31 7.74 13.92
CA ARG A 26 -8.15 6.87 13.99
C ARG A 26 -8.45 5.54 13.31
N TYR A 27 -7.50 5.08 12.52
CA TYR A 27 -7.62 3.89 11.69
C TYR A 27 -6.73 2.79 12.24
N ARG A 28 -7.27 1.57 12.29
CA ARG A 28 -6.50 0.39 12.65
C ARG A 28 -5.67 -0.03 11.45
N ALA A 29 -4.36 -0.11 11.64
CA ALA A 29 -3.45 -0.68 10.65
C ALA A 29 -3.44 -2.21 10.74
N PRO A 30 -3.69 -2.96 9.66
CA PRO A 30 -3.69 -4.43 9.73
C PRO A 30 -2.35 -5.04 10.19
N TRP A 31 -1.24 -4.36 9.89
CA TRP A 31 0.12 -4.77 10.23
C TRP A 31 0.59 -4.34 11.63
N ARG A 32 -0.24 -3.66 12.44
CA ARG A 32 0.19 -3.11 13.74
C ARG A 32 -0.97 -2.92 14.73
N PRO A 33 -0.74 -3.09 16.04
CA PRO A 33 -1.83 -3.01 17.02
C PRO A 33 -2.38 -1.60 17.28
N ASP A 34 -1.61 -0.53 17.04
CA ASP A 34 -1.98 0.85 17.38
C ASP A 34 -2.82 1.53 16.30
N LEU A 35 -3.68 2.44 16.76
CA LEU A 35 -4.52 3.27 15.92
C LEU A 35 -3.74 4.48 15.41
N ARG A 36 -3.90 4.80 14.12
CA ARG A 36 -3.15 5.89 13.46
C ARG A 36 -4.07 6.99 12.96
N PRO A 37 -3.63 8.26 12.98
CA PRO A 37 -4.29 9.31 12.20
C PRO A 37 -4.18 8.99 10.69
N LEU A 38 -5.07 9.60 9.90
CA LEU A 38 -5.23 9.29 8.47
C LEU A 38 -3.95 9.50 7.65
N ASP A 39 -3.21 10.58 7.92
CA ASP A 39 -1.95 10.93 7.27
C ASP A 39 -0.92 9.81 7.42
N ALA A 40 -0.69 9.40 8.67
CA ALA A 40 0.25 8.35 9.02
C ALA A 40 -0.21 6.99 8.47
N PHE A 41 -1.52 6.74 8.47
CA PHE A 41 -2.10 5.53 7.89
C PHE A 41 -1.89 5.47 6.37
N LEU A 42 -2.19 6.55 5.63
CA LEU A 42 -1.99 6.67 4.19
C LEU A 42 -0.53 6.45 3.80
N GLN A 43 0.41 7.11 4.49
CA GLN A 43 1.84 6.93 4.24
C GLN A 43 2.28 5.48 4.48
N GLY A 44 1.76 4.85 5.54
CA GLY A 44 2.04 3.45 5.85
C GLY A 44 1.51 2.49 4.77
N THR A 45 0.26 2.70 4.31
CA THR A 45 -0.33 1.90 3.23
C THR A 45 0.50 2.00 1.96
N TYR A 46 0.94 3.21 1.60
CA TYR A 46 1.77 3.41 0.42
C TYR A 46 3.13 2.72 0.53
N ALA A 47 3.78 2.79 1.69
CA ALA A 47 5.04 2.08 1.92
C ALA A 47 4.91 0.56 1.74
N HIS A 48 3.77 -0.02 2.15
CA HIS A 48 3.53 -1.46 1.98
C HIS A 48 3.33 -1.90 0.53
N LEU A 49 3.04 -1.01 -0.41
CA LEU A 49 3.08 -1.38 -1.83
C LEU A 49 4.47 -1.85 -2.24
N GLY A 50 5.53 -1.17 -1.79
CA GLY A 50 6.90 -1.59 -2.07
C GLY A 50 7.26 -2.93 -1.41
N VAL A 51 6.68 -3.21 -0.25
CA VAL A 51 6.84 -4.52 0.43
C VAL A 51 6.13 -5.63 -0.35
N CYS A 52 4.92 -5.37 -0.85
CA CYS A 52 4.19 -6.31 -1.69
C CYS A 52 4.95 -6.59 -3.00
N ASP A 53 5.45 -5.56 -3.67
CA ASP A 53 6.21 -5.69 -4.92
C ASP A 53 7.51 -6.47 -4.73
N PHE A 54 8.24 -6.19 -3.65
CA PHE A 54 9.45 -6.93 -3.27
C PHE A 54 9.16 -8.42 -3.09
N TRP A 55 8.21 -8.77 -2.20
CA TRP A 55 7.90 -10.19 -1.94
C TRP A 55 7.24 -10.87 -3.14
N GLY A 56 6.45 -10.15 -3.93
CA GLY A 56 5.90 -10.61 -5.19
C GLY A 56 7.01 -11.01 -6.17
N THR A 57 8.01 -10.14 -6.35
CA THR A 57 9.19 -10.40 -7.19
C THR A 57 9.99 -11.60 -6.68
N GLU A 58 10.27 -11.67 -5.38
CA GLU A 58 11.00 -12.79 -4.77
C GLU A 58 10.24 -14.13 -4.93
N SER A 59 8.91 -14.10 -4.78
CA SER A 59 8.05 -15.29 -4.94
C SER A 59 7.96 -15.79 -6.38
N ALA A 60 8.21 -14.91 -7.37
CA ALA A 60 8.18 -15.24 -8.80
C ALA A 60 9.53 -15.73 -9.36
N THR A 61 10.57 -15.84 -8.52
CA THR A 61 11.88 -16.33 -8.96
C THR A 61 11.86 -17.80 -9.36
N ALA A 62 12.84 -18.26 -10.15
CA ALA A 62 12.90 -19.66 -10.61
C ALA A 62 13.10 -20.69 -9.48
N ARG A 63 13.53 -20.25 -8.29
CA ARG A 63 13.70 -21.05 -7.07
C ARG A 63 13.27 -20.21 -5.86
N PRO A 64 11.96 -19.99 -5.67
CA PRO A 64 11.48 -19.10 -4.63
C PRO A 64 11.66 -19.75 -3.26
N ASP A 65 12.04 -18.92 -2.28
CA ASP A 65 11.92 -19.29 -0.87
C ASP A 65 10.41 -19.45 -0.55
N PRO A 66 9.95 -20.58 0.01
CA PRO A 66 8.55 -20.73 0.45
C PRO A 66 8.07 -19.59 1.36
N ARG A 67 8.99 -18.95 2.08
CA ARG A 67 8.69 -17.76 2.88
C ARG A 67 8.21 -16.58 2.02
N ALA A 68 8.74 -16.41 0.81
CA ALA A 68 8.40 -15.27 -0.04
C ALA A 68 6.93 -15.26 -0.44
N GLU A 69 6.36 -16.42 -0.77
CA GLU A 69 4.92 -16.55 -1.07
C GLU A 69 4.06 -16.23 0.15
N GLN A 70 4.44 -16.73 1.32
CA GLN A 70 3.70 -16.47 2.57
C GLN A 70 3.75 -15.00 2.99
N GLU A 71 4.93 -14.38 2.92
CA GLU A 71 5.11 -12.96 3.21
C GLU A 71 4.35 -12.12 2.17
N HIS A 72 4.43 -12.43 0.89
CA HIS A 72 3.67 -11.73 -0.16
C HIS A 72 2.16 -11.79 0.12
N ALA A 73 1.60 -12.99 0.37
CA ALA A 73 0.18 -13.14 0.67
C ALA A 73 -0.24 -12.33 1.92
N THR A 74 0.60 -12.31 2.95
CA THR A 74 0.35 -11.57 4.20
C THR A 74 0.33 -10.06 3.95
N TRP A 75 1.39 -9.54 3.34
CA TRP A 75 1.53 -8.11 3.09
C TRP A 75 0.53 -7.60 2.05
N HIS A 76 0.23 -8.40 1.03
CA HIS A 76 -0.79 -8.10 0.03
C HIS A 76 -2.18 -7.96 0.67
N GLY A 77 -2.56 -8.92 1.53
CA GLY A 77 -3.82 -8.87 2.28
C GLY A 77 -3.92 -7.63 3.16
N TYR A 78 -2.87 -7.34 3.94
CA TYR A 78 -2.81 -6.15 4.78
C TYR A 78 -2.91 -4.84 3.98
N THR A 79 -2.27 -4.77 2.83
CA THR A 79 -2.27 -3.56 2.01
C THR A 79 -3.63 -3.36 1.32
N CYS A 80 -4.26 -4.44 0.84
CA CYS A 80 -5.63 -4.40 0.32
C CYS A 80 -6.62 -3.87 1.36
N GLU A 81 -6.62 -4.44 2.56
CA GLU A 81 -7.53 -4.01 3.64
C GLU A 81 -7.32 -2.53 4.01
N ALA A 82 -6.07 -2.07 4.04
CA ALA A 82 -5.77 -0.68 4.34
C ALA A 82 -6.17 0.27 3.22
N VAL A 83 -6.02 -0.13 1.96
CA VAL A 83 -6.51 0.61 0.79
C VAL A 83 -8.03 0.76 0.85
N ASP A 84 -8.77 -0.31 1.15
CA ASP A 84 -10.24 -0.25 1.26
C ASP A 84 -10.67 0.64 2.42
N THR A 85 -9.97 0.58 3.56
CA THR A 85 -10.19 1.46 4.71
C THR A 85 -9.99 2.94 4.34
N LEU A 86 -8.93 3.26 3.58
CA LEU A 86 -8.68 4.63 3.10
C LEU A 86 -9.79 5.11 2.17
N LEU A 87 -10.24 4.28 1.21
CA LEU A 87 -11.31 4.64 0.27
C LEU A 87 -12.67 4.84 0.97
N GLY A 88 -12.92 4.09 2.05
CA GLY A 88 -14.11 4.16 2.90
C GLY A 88 -14.05 5.24 3.99
N SER A 89 -12.90 5.87 4.23
CA SER A 89 -12.70 6.84 5.31
C SER A 89 -13.58 8.09 5.20
N GLY A 90 -13.92 8.52 3.98
CA GLY A 90 -14.58 9.80 3.71
C GLY A 90 -13.70 11.03 3.91
N GLU A 91 -12.44 10.87 4.30
CA GLU A 91 -11.54 11.99 4.64
C GLU A 91 -10.53 12.34 3.53
N LEU A 92 -10.47 11.51 2.48
CA LEU A 92 -9.64 11.76 1.31
C LEU A 92 -10.20 12.90 0.45
N LEU A 93 -9.32 13.80 0.04
CA LEU A 93 -9.59 14.76 -1.03
C LEU A 93 -9.63 14.04 -2.38
N PRO A 94 -10.12 14.69 -3.46
CA PRO A 94 -10.19 14.06 -4.78
C PRO A 94 -8.85 13.50 -5.27
N ALA A 95 -7.72 14.17 -4.97
CA ALA A 95 -6.39 13.68 -5.29
C ALA A 95 -6.02 12.43 -4.47
N GLY A 96 -6.31 12.42 -3.16
CA GLY A 96 -6.08 11.26 -2.30
C GLY A 96 -6.91 10.05 -2.71
N ARG A 97 -8.18 10.24 -3.06
CA ARG A 97 -9.03 9.15 -3.55
C ARG A 97 -8.45 8.52 -4.81
N ARG A 98 -8.09 9.33 -5.81
CA ARG A 98 -7.46 8.85 -7.05
C ARG A 98 -6.15 8.12 -6.75
N PHE A 99 -5.30 8.70 -5.91
CA PHE A 99 -4.05 8.07 -5.49
C PHE A 99 -4.28 6.69 -4.86
N THR A 100 -5.22 6.59 -3.92
CA THR A 100 -5.58 5.32 -3.27
C THR A 100 -6.21 4.32 -4.25
N GLU A 101 -6.99 4.78 -5.23
CA GLU A 101 -7.49 3.92 -6.31
C GLU A 101 -6.36 3.34 -7.16
N GLU A 102 -5.33 4.13 -7.47
CA GLU A 102 -4.14 3.64 -8.18
C GLU A 102 -3.33 2.65 -7.33
N MET A 103 -3.24 2.85 -6.01
CA MET A 103 -2.68 1.83 -5.10
C MET A 103 -3.44 0.51 -5.21
N ARG A 104 -4.78 0.57 -5.26
CA ARG A 104 -5.62 -0.63 -5.44
C ARG A 104 -5.36 -1.31 -6.77
N ARG A 105 -5.16 -0.55 -7.85
CA ARG A 105 -4.82 -1.11 -9.17
C ARG A 105 -3.45 -1.77 -9.18
N ALA A 106 -2.47 -1.19 -8.50
CA ALA A 106 -1.13 -1.77 -8.37
C ALA A 106 -1.13 -3.11 -7.62
N LEU A 107 -2.09 -3.31 -6.70
CA LEU A 107 -2.30 -4.59 -6.00
C LEU A 107 -3.10 -5.60 -6.80
N ALA A 108 -3.85 -5.18 -7.83
CA ALA A 108 -4.55 -6.11 -8.68
C ALA A 108 -3.52 -6.99 -9.40
N PRO A 109 -3.78 -8.29 -9.58
CA PRO A 109 -2.90 -9.12 -10.39
C PRO A 109 -2.77 -8.44 -11.75
N SER A 110 -1.53 -8.14 -12.16
CA SER A 110 -1.23 -7.71 -13.52
C SER A 110 -1.81 -8.78 -14.42
N GLY A 111 -2.97 -8.50 -15.01
CA GLY A 111 -3.60 -9.42 -15.94
C GLY A 111 -2.53 -9.76 -16.96
N GLY A 112 -2.10 -11.03 -16.98
CA GLY A 112 -1.17 -11.49 -17.99
C GLY A 112 -1.72 -11.03 -19.33
N ASP A 113 -0.89 -10.29 -20.06
CA ASP A 113 -1.10 -10.03 -21.47
C ASP A 113 -1.14 -11.41 -22.15
N GLN A 114 -2.32 -12.02 -22.16
CA GLN A 114 -2.61 -13.17 -22.96
C GLN A 114 -2.66 -12.63 -24.37
N GLY A 115 -1.54 -12.79 -25.06
CA GLY A 115 -1.39 -12.51 -26.47
C GLY A 115 -2.63 -12.96 -27.21
N GLN A 116 -3.31 -11.99 -27.81
CA GLN A 116 -4.40 -12.26 -28.70
C GLN A 116 -3.81 -12.43 -30.12
N PRO A 117 -4.13 -13.52 -30.84
CA PRO A 117 -3.58 -13.82 -32.16
C PRO A 117 -3.98 -12.80 -33.24
#